data_AF-A0A6A1V9F2-F1
#
_entry.id   AF-A0A6A1V9F2-F1
#
_cell.length_a   1.000
_cell.length_b   1.000
_cell.length_c   1.000
_cell.angle_alpha   90.00
_cell.angle_beta   90.00
_cell.angle_gamma   90.00
#
_symmetry.space_group_name_H-M   'P 1'
#
loop_
_entity.id
_entity.type
_entity.pdbx_description
1 polymer ?
#
loop_
_entity_poly.entity_id
_entity_poly.type
_entity_poly.pdbx_seq_one_letter_code
_entity_poly.pdbx_strand_id
1 'polypeptide(L)'
;MGTFSSVKGDEKGAKGSKYSHGEKEMEWFNRILKYYFGTHNFHNFTTRTKAEDPAVRRFIISFNANSEDDWGCRGYHEELCSRSTDRKSFAEDVNINVPTTPEVGLYLEECFFTSYNKKRKDSHEELSMKAYEQEPEEFKNRFTAYV
;
A
#
# COMPACT_ATOMS: atom_id res chain seq x y z
N MET A 1 -17.71 -40.09 -48.23
CA MET A 1 -18.67 -39.49 -47.28
C MET A 1 -18.57 -40.27 -45.98
N GLY A 2 -17.69 -39.85 -45.07
CA GLY A 2 -17.55 -40.44 -43.73
C GLY A 2 -18.12 -39.45 -42.71
N THR A 3 -19.04 -39.92 -41.88
CA THR A 3 -19.79 -39.14 -40.90
C THR A 3 -18.91 -38.71 -39.71
N PHE A 4 -18.86 -37.41 -39.42
CA PHE A 4 -18.16 -36.83 -38.27
C PHE A 4 -19.05 -36.97 -37.01
N SER A 5 -18.61 -37.77 -36.03
CA SER A 5 -19.25 -37.89 -34.72
C SER A 5 -18.72 -36.79 -33.79
N SER A 6 -19.62 -35.98 -33.24
CA SER A 6 -19.30 -34.90 -32.30
C SER A 6 -18.84 -35.47 -30.96
N VAL A 7 -17.60 -35.16 -30.55
CA VAL A 7 -17.09 -35.42 -29.20
C VAL A 7 -17.26 -34.15 -28.38
N LYS A 8 -18.12 -34.20 -27.34
CA LYS A 8 -18.24 -33.14 -26.33
C LYS A 8 -16.93 -33.03 -25.56
N GLY A 9 -16.24 -31.90 -25.73
CA GLY A 9 -15.17 -31.50 -24.82
C GLY A 9 -15.77 -30.86 -23.57
N ASP A 10 -15.55 -31.47 -22.42
CA ASP A 10 -15.88 -30.89 -21.12
C ASP A 10 -14.94 -29.72 -20.83
N GLU A 11 -15.45 -28.50 -20.98
CA GLU A 11 -14.81 -27.29 -20.46
C GLU A 11 -14.90 -27.30 -18.93
N LYS A 12 -13.82 -27.73 -18.26
CA LYS A 12 -13.67 -27.55 -16.82
C LYS A 12 -13.42 -26.07 -16.54
N GLY A 13 -14.48 -25.33 -16.27
CA GLY A 13 -14.41 -23.97 -15.73
C GLY A 13 -13.60 -23.96 -14.44
N ALA A 14 -12.47 -23.25 -14.46
CA ALA A 14 -11.69 -22.96 -13.28
C ALA A 14 -12.53 -22.05 -12.36
N LYS A 15 -13.08 -22.64 -11.29
CA LYS A 15 -13.71 -21.88 -10.21
C LYS A 15 -12.61 -21.12 -9.47
N GLY A 16 -12.43 -19.84 -9.80
CA GLY A 16 -11.63 -18.93 -8.98
C GLY A 16 -12.30 -18.80 -7.61
N SER A 17 -11.74 -19.44 -6.59
CA SER A 17 -12.20 -19.25 -5.22
C SER A 17 -11.91 -17.80 -4.81
N LYS A 18 -12.96 -17.05 -4.47
CA LYS A 18 -12.84 -15.72 -3.85
C LYS A 18 -12.10 -15.91 -2.52
N TYR A 19 -10.84 -15.49 -2.47
CA TYR A 19 -10.06 -15.49 -1.25
C TYR A 19 -10.64 -14.40 -0.33
N SER A 20 -10.90 -14.75 0.92
CA SER A 20 -11.36 -13.81 1.94
C SER A 20 -10.38 -13.83 3.10
N HIS A 21 -9.78 -12.68 3.40
CA HIS A 21 -8.94 -12.53 4.59
C HIS A 21 -9.83 -12.70 5.83
N GLY A 22 -9.36 -13.46 6.81
CA GLY A 22 -10.06 -13.57 8.09
C GLY A 22 -9.91 -12.28 8.90
N GLU A 23 -10.91 -11.92 9.72
CA GLU A 23 -10.84 -10.75 10.62
C GLU A 23 -9.54 -10.74 11.46
N LYS A 24 -9.08 -11.92 11.89
CA LYS A 24 -7.85 -12.09 12.69
C LYS A 24 -6.58 -11.73 11.92
N GLU A 25 -6.53 -12.00 10.62
CA GLU A 25 -5.37 -11.66 9.78
C GLU A 25 -5.28 -10.14 9.59
N MET A 26 -6.43 -9.51 9.34
CA MET A 26 -6.53 -8.05 9.21
C MET A 26 -6.16 -7.33 10.52
N GLU A 27 -6.62 -7.84 11.66
CA GLU A 27 -6.21 -7.33 12.97
C GLU A 27 -4.71 -7.49 13.21
N TRP A 28 -4.13 -8.64 12.87
CA TRP A 28 -2.70 -8.87 12.99
C TRP A 28 -1.89 -7.94 12.09
N PHE A 29 -2.31 -7.76 10.84
CA PHE A 29 -1.66 -6.87 9.89
C PHE A 29 -1.72 -5.40 10.34
N ASN A 30 -2.90 -4.91 10.75
CA ASN A 30 -3.03 -3.57 11.31
C ASN A 30 -2.19 -3.37 12.59
N ARG A 31 -1.95 -4.42 13.39
CA ARG A 31 -1.03 -4.35 14.54
C ARG A 31 0.43 -4.17 14.12
N ILE A 32 0.82 -4.68 12.96
CA ILE A 32 2.16 -4.46 12.38
C ILE A 32 2.27 -3.03 11.88
N LEU A 33 1.30 -2.54 11.11
CA LEU A 33 1.31 -1.19 10.54
C LEU A 33 1.47 -0.11 11.64
N LYS A 34 0.92 -0.35 12.83
CA LYS A 34 1.08 0.54 13.99
C LYS A 34 2.53 0.78 14.42
N TYR A 35 3.47 -0.12 14.14
CA TYR A 35 4.89 0.12 14.48
C TYR A 35 5.52 1.24 13.65
N TYR A 36 4.94 1.58 12.49
CA TYR A 36 5.42 2.63 11.62
C TYR A 36 4.97 4.03 12.06
N PHE A 37 3.96 4.14 12.94
CA PHE A 37 3.43 5.42 13.40
C PHE A 37 4.49 6.20 14.19
N GLY A 38 4.55 7.52 13.95
CA GLY A 38 5.51 8.40 14.60
C GLY A 38 6.78 8.62 13.79
N THR A 39 7.82 9.14 14.45
CA THR A 39 9.12 9.43 13.83
C THR A 39 10.02 8.21 13.91
N HIS A 40 10.48 7.70 12.76
CA HIS A 40 11.46 6.61 12.68
C HIS A 40 12.55 6.92 11.66
N ASN A 41 13.64 6.13 11.72
CA ASN A 41 14.70 6.16 10.74
C ASN A 41 14.39 5.16 9.61
N PHE A 42 14.07 5.67 8.42
CA PHE A 42 13.63 4.87 7.27
C PHE A 42 14.75 4.55 6.27
N HIS A 43 16.03 4.60 6.66
CA HIS A 43 17.13 4.36 5.71
C HIS A 43 17.02 2.99 5.01
N ASN A 44 16.62 1.93 5.73
CA ASN A 44 16.40 0.58 5.18
C ASN A 44 15.22 0.49 4.20
N PHE A 45 14.33 1.48 4.18
CA PHE A 45 13.15 1.55 3.30
C PHE A 45 13.38 2.46 2.10
N THR A 46 14.61 2.95 1.91
CA THR A 46 14.97 3.85 0.81
C THR A 46 16.27 3.39 0.18
N THR A 47 16.42 3.62 -1.13
CA THR A 47 17.69 3.31 -1.80
C THR A 47 18.66 4.49 -1.66
N ARG A 48 19.96 4.18 -1.56
CA ARG A 48 21.07 5.14 -1.61
C ARG A 48 21.10 6.19 -0.49
N THR A 49 20.46 5.94 0.65
CA THR A 49 20.50 6.85 1.80
C THR A 49 21.21 6.21 3.00
N LYS A 50 22.06 6.97 3.68
CA LYS A 50 22.78 6.49 4.87
C LYS A 50 21.91 6.62 6.11
N ALA A 51 22.15 5.78 7.11
CA ALA A 51 21.42 5.80 8.37
C ALA A 51 21.57 7.15 9.11
N GLU A 52 22.70 7.83 8.96
CA GLU A 52 23.00 9.09 9.63
C GLU A 52 22.37 10.31 8.95
N ASP A 53 21.78 10.16 7.76
CA ASP A 53 21.21 11.27 7.00
C ASP A 53 19.96 11.83 7.73
N PRO A 54 19.90 13.13 8.04
CA PRO A 54 18.69 13.71 8.66
C PRO A 54 17.41 13.46 7.84
N ALA A 55 17.51 13.32 6.51
CA ALA A 55 16.38 13.09 5.62
C ALA A 55 15.75 11.68 5.72
N VAL A 56 16.43 10.71 6.36
CA VAL A 56 15.83 9.39 6.60
C VAL A 56 14.88 9.38 7.78
N ARG A 57 14.88 10.43 8.61
CA ARG A 57 13.89 10.59 9.68
C ARG A 57 12.58 11.11 9.09
N ARG A 58 11.58 10.23 9.02
CA ARG A 58 10.24 10.56 8.52
C ARG A 58 9.19 10.33 9.60
N PHE A 59 8.10 11.08 9.53
CA PHE A 59 6.97 10.96 10.44
C PHE A 59 5.76 10.40 9.69
N ILE A 60 5.28 9.23 10.11
CA ILE A 60 4.05 8.65 9.58
C ILE A 60 2.90 9.07 10.48
N ILE A 61 1.89 9.73 9.89
CA ILE A 61 0.70 10.23 10.59
C ILE A 61 -0.34 9.11 10.80
N SER A 62 -0.56 8.30 9.77
CA SER A 62 -1.54 7.20 9.81
C SER A 62 -1.13 6.10 8.83
N PHE A 63 -1.31 4.85 9.23
CA PHE A 63 -1.12 3.69 8.35
C PHE A 63 -2.05 2.56 8.81
N ASN A 64 -3.03 2.19 7.97
CA ASN A 64 -4.04 1.18 8.26
C ASN A 64 -4.44 0.44 6.97
N ALA A 65 -5.04 -0.74 7.13
CA ALA A 65 -5.61 -1.54 6.06
C ALA A 65 -7.11 -1.75 6.30
N ASN A 66 -7.91 -1.62 5.23
CA ASN A 66 -9.37 -1.70 5.25
C ASN A 66 -9.87 -2.95 4.52
N SER A 67 -11.06 -3.42 4.89
CA SER A 67 -11.64 -4.68 4.39
C SER A 67 -12.21 -4.63 2.97
N GLU A 68 -12.46 -3.44 2.42
CA GLU A 68 -13.21 -3.27 1.17
C GLU A 68 -12.31 -3.05 -0.05
N ASP A 69 -11.06 -2.59 0.15
CA ASP A 69 -10.17 -2.16 -0.94
C ASP A 69 -8.90 -3.01 -1.09
N ASP A 70 -8.66 -3.98 -0.21
CA ASP A 70 -7.38 -4.70 -0.13
C ASP A 70 -7.42 -6.07 -0.81
N TRP A 71 -7.40 -6.08 -2.14
CA TRP A 71 -7.24 -7.30 -2.97
C TRP A 71 -5.76 -7.62 -3.27
N GLY A 72 -4.81 -6.87 -2.69
CA GLY A 72 -3.46 -6.72 -3.24
C GLY A 72 -2.35 -7.60 -2.66
N CYS A 73 -2.47 -8.16 -1.46
CA CYS A 73 -1.34 -8.87 -0.84
C CYS A 73 -1.31 -10.37 -1.19
N ARG A 74 -1.28 -10.71 -2.48
CA ARG A 74 -0.87 -12.06 -2.92
C ARG A 74 0.65 -12.16 -2.91
N GLY A 75 1.21 -13.00 -2.03
CA GLY A 75 2.54 -13.57 -2.22
C GLY A 75 3.71 -12.94 -1.45
N TYR A 76 3.49 -11.96 -0.57
CA TYR A 76 4.51 -11.58 0.41
C TYR A 76 4.45 -12.57 1.58
N HIS A 77 5.26 -13.61 1.43
CA HIS A 77 5.54 -14.67 2.41
C HIS A 77 5.47 -14.14 3.85
N GLU A 78 4.70 -14.83 4.71
CA GLU A 78 4.58 -14.59 6.17
C GLU A 78 5.92 -14.52 6.92
N GLU A 79 7.05 -14.85 6.27
CA GLU A 79 8.35 -15.02 6.90
C GLU A 79 9.13 -13.71 7.18
N LEU A 80 8.77 -12.56 6.61
CA LEU A 80 9.57 -11.33 6.80
C LEU A 80 9.05 -10.37 7.88
N CYS A 81 7.79 -10.49 8.29
CA CYS A 81 7.14 -9.54 9.18
C CYS A 81 6.91 -10.12 10.58
N SER A 82 7.99 -10.60 11.21
CA SER A 82 7.97 -10.85 12.65
C SER A 82 8.05 -9.51 13.39
N ARG A 83 7.36 -9.34 14.51
CA ARG A 83 7.48 -8.13 15.37
C ARG A 83 8.92 -7.71 15.67
N SER A 84 9.84 -8.66 15.65
CA SER A 84 11.26 -8.43 15.93
C SER A 84 12.02 -7.80 14.76
N THR A 85 11.58 -8.01 13.52
CA THR A 85 12.24 -7.51 12.31
C THR A 85 11.83 -6.07 12.01
N ASP A 86 10.56 -5.70 12.18
CA ASP A 86 10.09 -4.32 11.95
C ASP A 86 10.76 -3.31 12.87
N ARG A 87 10.94 -3.63 14.14
CA ARG A 87 11.58 -2.69 15.07
C ARG A 87 13.08 -2.56 14.79
N LYS A 88 13.72 -3.63 14.31
CA LYS A 88 15.14 -3.62 13.95
C LYS A 88 15.41 -2.87 12.66
N SER A 89 14.47 -2.84 11.72
CA SER A 89 14.64 -2.11 10.45
C SER A 89 14.75 -0.60 10.63
N PHE A 90 14.33 -0.05 11.77
CA PHE A 90 14.51 1.36 12.12
C PHE A 90 15.83 1.66 12.87
N ALA A 91 16.64 0.65 13.20
CA ALA A 91 17.89 0.84 13.95
C ALA A 91 19.02 1.28 13.01
N GLU A 92 19.77 2.31 13.38
CA GLU A 92 20.83 2.92 12.54
C GLU A 92 22.02 1.99 12.26
N ASP A 93 22.28 1.03 13.15
CA ASP A 93 23.38 0.08 13.07
C ASP A 93 23.01 -1.22 12.34
N VAL A 94 21.80 -1.30 11.78
CA VAL A 94 21.26 -2.49 11.14
C VAL A 94 20.96 -2.20 9.68
N ASN A 95 21.48 -3.02 8.76
CA ASN A 95 21.15 -2.95 7.35
C ASN A 95 20.33 -4.18 6.94
N ILE A 96 19.09 -3.96 6.50
CA ILE A 96 18.16 -5.02 6.09
C ILE A 96 17.69 -4.74 4.68
N ASN A 97 17.69 -5.77 3.84
CA ASN A 97 17.06 -5.71 2.53
C ASN A 97 15.54 -5.88 2.67
N VAL A 98 14.81 -4.77 2.63
CA VAL A 98 13.35 -4.76 2.67
C VAL A 98 12.83 -5.00 1.25
N PRO A 99 11.99 -6.03 1.01
CA PRO A 99 11.42 -6.25 -0.32
C PRO A 99 10.50 -5.08 -0.70
N THR A 100 10.67 -4.59 -1.93
CA THR A 100 9.82 -3.51 -2.46
C THR A 100 8.57 -4.10 -3.10
N THR A 101 7.41 -3.57 -2.71
CA THR A 101 6.13 -3.87 -3.36
C THR A 101 6.06 -3.18 -4.73
N PRO A 102 5.50 -3.83 -5.77
CA PRO A 102 5.22 -3.19 -7.04
C PRO A 102 4.39 -1.91 -6.89
N GLU A 103 4.61 -0.99 -7.82
CA GLU A 103 3.97 0.31 -7.88
C GLU A 103 2.48 0.26 -8.27
N VAL A 104 2.03 -0.84 -8.87
CA VAL A 104 0.74 -0.95 -9.60
C VAL A 104 -0.49 -0.77 -8.70
N GLY A 105 -0.34 -0.84 -7.37
CA GLY A 105 -1.41 -0.60 -6.40
C GLY A 105 -1.22 0.62 -5.50
N LEU A 106 -0.20 1.45 -5.75
CA LEU A 106 0.10 2.62 -4.93
C LEU A 106 -0.48 3.89 -5.59
N TYR A 107 -1.45 4.51 -4.92
CA TYR A 107 -2.09 5.75 -5.36
C TYR A 107 -1.87 6.85 -4.33
N LEU A 108 -1.53 8.05 -4.81
CA LEU A 108 -1.53 9.24 -3.97
C LEU A 108 -2.96 9.77 -3.86
N GLU A 109 -3.53 9.73 -2.66
CA GLU A 109 -4.91 10.10 -2.41
C GLU A 109 -5.10 11.60 -2.15
N GLU A 110 -4.39 12.15 -1.16
CA GLU A 110 -4.58 13.55 -0.74
C GLU A 110 -3.22 14.22 -0.44
N CYS A 111 -3.12 15.51 -0.75
CA CYS A 111 -2.03 16.37 -0.28
C CYS A 111 -2.53 17.38 0.77
N PHE A 112 -1.89 17.39 1.94
CA PHE A 112 -2.23 18.32 3.01
C PHE A 112 -1.46 19.64 2.91
N PHE A 113 -2.17 20.73 2.65
CA PHE A 113 -1.60 22.09 2.59
C PHE A 113 -1.85 22.93 3.84
N THR A 114 -2.40 22.35 4.91
CA THR A 114 -2.82 23.05 6.14
C THR A 114 -1.74 23.98 6.71
N SER A 115 -0.51 23.50 6.82
CA SER A 115 0.62 24.28 7.34
C SER A 115 1.04 25.42 6.41
N TYR A 116 0.96 25.20 5.09
CA TYR A 116 1.27 26.23 4.10
C TYR A 116 0.19 27.32 4.10
N ASN A 117 -1.08 26.94 4.00
CA ASN A 117 -2.22 27.85 4.01
C ASN A 117 -2.25 28.69 5.29
N LYS A 118 -1.94 28.10 6.45
CA LYS A 118 -1.83 28.83 7.71
C LYS A 118 -0.72 29.89 7.68
N LYS A 119 0.45 29.57 7.10
CA LYS A 119 1.61 30.48 7.05
C LYS A 119 1.48 31.57 6.00
N ARG A 120 0.76 31.30 4.90
CA ARG A 120 0.68 32.20 3.74
C ARG A 120 -0.67 32.88 3.55
N LYS A 121 -1.62 32.69 4.47
CA LYS A 121 -2.98 33.22 4.43
C LYS A 121 -3.09 34.70 4.05
N ASP A 122 -2.17 35.54 4.52
CA ASP A 122 -2.23 36.99 4.29
C ASP A 122 -1.67 37.41 2.91
N SER A 123 -1.00 36.49 2.21
CA SER A 123 -0.22 36.79 0.99
C SER A 123 -0.61 35.95 -0.23
N HIS A 124 -1.20 34.79 -0.02
CA HIS A 124 -1.56 33.84 -1.07
C HIS A 124 -2.96 33.29 -0.83
N GLU A 125 -3.65 32.95 -1.91
CA GLU A 125 -4.90 32.20 -1.86
C GLU A 125 -4.69 30.79 -1.28
N GLU A 126 -5.77 30.21 -0.75
CA GLU A 126 -5.75 28.86 -0.19
C GLU A 126 -5.41 27.82 -1.27
N LEU A 127 -4.36 27.04 -1.02
CA LEU A 127 -4.00 25.92 -1.88
C LEU A 127 -4.77 24.67 -1.44
N SER A 128 -5.48 24.04 -2.38
CA SER A 128 -6.29 22.84 -2.12
C SER A 128 -6.41 21.98 -3.37
N MET A 129 -6.54 20.66 -3.18
CA MET A 129 -6.86 19.71 -4.25
C MET A 129 -8.37 19.49 -4.45
N LYS A 130 -9.22 20.21 -3.70
CA LYS A 130 -10.69 20.09 -3.76
C LYS A 130 -11.27 20.19 -5.17
N ALA A 131 -10.68 21.05 -6.02
CA ALA A 131 -11.13 21.22 -7.40
C ALA A 131 -11.01 19.93 -8.25
N TYR A 132 -10.15 19.00 -7.83
CA TYR A 132 -9.83 17.77 -8.54
C TYR A 132 -10.33 16.52 -7.82
N GLU A 133 -11.13 16.61 -6.76
CA GLU A 133 -11.56 15.44 -5.97
C GLU A 133 -12.20 14.32 -6.81
N GLN A 134 -12.92 14.69 -7.87
CA GLN A 134 -13.62 13.75 -8.72
C GLN A 134 -12.68 12.94 -9.63
N GLU A 135 -11.55 13.52 -10.09
CA GLU A 135 -10.70 12.86 -11.07
C GLU A 135 -9.98 11.60 -10.51
N PRO A 136 -9.37 11.63 -9.30
CA PRO A 136 -8.82 10.44 -8.68
C PRO A 136 -9.86 9.40 -8.33
N GLU A 137 -11.06 9.80 -7.89
CA GLU A 137 -12.16 8.86 -7.59
C GLU A 137 -12.63 8.14 -8.86
N GLU A 138 -12.84 8.87 -9.95
CA GLU A 138 -13.17 8.30 -11.25
C GLU A 138 -12.07 7.37 -11.75
N PHE A 139 -10.80 7.76 -11.57
CA PHE A 139 -9.67 6.91 -11.91
C PHE A 139 -9.64 5.63 -11.07
N LYS A 140 -9.77 5.72 -9.75
CA LYS A 140 -9.87 4.57 -8.85
C LYS A 140 -11.01 3.66 -9.30
N ASN A 141 -12.22 4.18 -9.45
CA ASN A 141 -13.39 3.40 -9.86
C ASN A 141 -13.21 2.74 -11.22
N ARG A 142 -12.64 3.45 -12.20
CA ARG A 142 -12.44 2.92 -13.56
C ARG A 142 -11.41 1.79 -13.63
N PHE A 143 -10.32 1.90 -12.86
CA PHE A 143 -9.17 1.00 -13.00
C PHE A 143 -9.07 -0.05 -11.89
N THR A 144 -9.79 0.10 -10.78
CA THR A 144 -9.77 -0.86 -9.65
C THR A 144 -11.06 -1.67 -9.48
N ALA A 145 -12.22 -1.21 -9.99
CA ALA A 145 -13.49 -1.93 -9.84
C ALA A 145 -13.63 -3.20 -10.72
N TYR A 146 -12.63 -3.54 -11.53
CA TYR A 146 -12.66 -4.67 -12.48
C TYR A 146 -11.55 -5.72 -12.24
N VAL A 147 -10.81 -5.65 -11.13
CA VAL A 147 -9.71 -6.59 -10.79
C VAL A 147 -10.05 -7.46 -9.59
#